data_AF-A0A2M8C0U9-F1
#
_entry.id   AF-A0A2M8C0U9-F1
#
_cell.length_a   1.000
_cell.length_b   1.000
_cell.length_c   1.000
_cell.angle_alpha   90.00
_cell.angle_beta   90.00
_cell.angle_gamma   90.00
#
_symmetry.space_group_name_H-M   'P 1'
#
loop_
_entity.id
_entity.type
_entity.pdbx_description
1 polymer ?
#
loop_
_entity_poly.entity_id
_entity_poly.type
_entity_poly.pdbx_seq_one_letter_code
_entity_poly.pdbx_strand_id
1 'polypeptide(L)'
;MRDNYYPALKHISKIANSFFGFRKICNSIAKSTTKTVHGDACCISLLNPQKEYLITVGAYGLSDLYLRKGPLDARKSLPEILDGKIVFIADATKDERVQHPEMAEAQGISSILGIPILRKGEVIGEIRIYTREPEEFSEADKSFLLSVADICAILLEKGELYLLEKDYKTSKRQINPQVAQLPTNAPRPAFAHPSEEEFAKLLDFYSIEWLYEPRSFPLHWEKDEVAEMFTPDFYLPELDLYVELTTLRQSLITEKNRKVRHLKELYPQINIKLLNKNDYIHLLAKYGYWPLGETKVEGIDRVLYSHTQIQRRVRVLAKRISRDYAGKKPVLVGILKGVTCFMSDLMQHLSLPITLDFMAISYYTSDGQVVKITKDLDSSITGQDVLMVEDIVDTGMTLNYVLKHLSAHKPASLRICTLLDKRARRLIDIPLDYVGFEISDEFVVGYGLDYRGEYRNLSFIGILHPELIEKDERVHHLS
;
A
#
# COMPACT_ATOMS: atom_id res chain seq x y z
N MET A 1 -15.69 3.90 -40.98
CA MET A 1 -14.24 3.76 -40.71
C MET A 1 -13.98 3.44 -39.23
N ARG A 2 -14.91 2.71 -38.56
CA ARG A 2 -15.00 2.64 -37.09
C ARG A 2 -14.48 1.35 -36.44
N ASP A 3 -14.32 0.24 -37.17
CA ASP A 3 -14.11 -1.06 -36.51
C ASP A 3 -12.73 -1.68 -36.81
N ASN A 4 -11.67 -0.87 -36.90
CA ASN A 4 -10.34 -1.45 -36.97
C ASN A 4 -9.81 -1.74 -35.56
N TYR A 5 -10.25 -2.85 -35.00
CA TYR A 5 -9.79 -3.34 -33.69
C TYR A 5 -8.42 -3.99 -33.72
N TYR A 6 -7.83 -4.19 -34.90
CA TYR A 6 -6.54 -4.85 -35.05
C TYR A 6 -5.38 -4.17 -34.30
N PRO A 7 -5.22 -2.82 -34.34
CA PRO A 7 -4.18 -2.14 -33.56
C PRO A 7 -4.39 -2.33 -32.04
N ALA A 8 -5.64 -2.34 -31.59
CA ALA A 8 -5.98 -2.56 -30.19
C ALA A 8 -5.66 -4.00 -29.77
N LEU A 9 -6.01 -5.01 -30.58
CA LEU A 9 -5.63 -6.41 -30.33
C LEU A 9 -4.12 -6.60 -30.33
N LYS A 10 -3.40 -5.97 -31.25
CA LYS A 10 -1.92 -6.01 -31.28
C LYS A 10 -1.32 -5.36 -30.04
N HIS A 11 -1.93 -4.28 -29.55
CA HIS A 11 -1.52 -3.62 -28.32
C HIS A 11 -1.80 -4.49 -27.08
N ILE A 12 -3.00 -5.06 -26.98
CA ILE A 12 -3.39 -5.99 -25.90
C ILE A 12 -2.50 -7.24 -25.88
N SER A 13 -2.19 -7.80 -27.05
CA SER A 13 -1.26 -8.92 -27.18
C SER A 13 0.17 -8.56 -26.73
N LYS A 14 0.65 -7.35 -27.04
CA LYS A 14 1.93 -6.85 -26.50
C LYS A 14 1.91 -6.69 -24.98
N ILE A 15 0.80 -6.19 -24.42
CA ILE A 15 0.60 -6.09 -22.96
C ILE A 15 0.65 -7.49 -22.33
N ALA A 16 -0.05 -8.46 -22.90
CA ALA A 16 -0.09 -9.83 -22.40
C ALA A 16 1.28 -10.53 -22.41
N ASN A 17 2.18 -10.14 -23.32
CA ASN A 17 3.54 -10.69 -23.41
C ASN A 17 4.61 -9.85 -22.68
N SER A 18 4.20 -8.89 -21.85
CA SER A 18 5.13 -8.04 -21.09
C SER A 18 5.59 -8.68 -19.78
N PHE A 19 6.73 -8.24 -19.23
CA PHE A 19 7.28 -8.73 -17.94
C PHE A 19 6.62 -8.10 -16.69
N PHE A 20 5.40 -7.58 -16.80
CA PHE A 20 4.69 -7.01 -15.65
C PHE A 20 4.02 -8.11 -14.81
N GLY A 21 3.74 -7.82 -13.53
CA GLY A 21 2.97 -8.73 -12.68
C GLY A 21 1.53 -8.90 -13.17
N PHE A 22 0.94 -10.08 -12.95
CA PHE A 22 -0.33 -10.54 -13.51
C PHE A 22 -1.48 -9.53 -13.36
N ARG A 23 -1.70 -9.00 -12.14
CA ARG A 23 -2.75 -7.99 -11.89
C ARG A 23 -2.58 -6.71 -12.71
N LYS A 24 -1.34 -6.28 -12.94
CA LYS A 24 -1.03 -5.09 -13.74
C LYS A 24 -1.30 -5.33 -15.23
N ILE A 25 -1.05 -6.55 -15.72
CA ILE A 25 -1.40 -6.97 -17.08
C ILE A 25 -2.94 -6.92 -17.23
N CYS A 26 -3.69 -7.57 -16.33
CA CYS A 26 -5.16 -7.59 -16.37
C CYS A 26 -5.78 -6.19 -16.31
N ASN A 27 -5.31 -5.29 -15.43
CA ASN A 27 -5.77 -3.90 -15.39
C ASN A 27 -5.48 -3.13 -16.70
N SER A 28 -4.33 -3.39 -17.32
CA SER A 28 -3.94 -2.72 -18.56
C SER A 28 -4.77 -3.22 -19.74
N ILE A 29 -5.08 -4.52 -19.78
CA ILE A 29 -6.03 -5.10 -20.73
C ILE A 29 -7.40 -4.47 -20.52
N ALA A 30 -7.96 -4.51 -19.30
CA ALA A 30 -9.25 -3.91 -18.97
C ALA A 30 -9.36 -2.45 -19.45
N LYS A 31 -8.34 -1.63 -19.15
CA LYS A 31 -8.27 -0.23 -19.62
C LYS A 31 -8.24 -0.09 -21.14
N SER A 32 -7.41 -0.89 -21.81
CA SER A 32 -7.30 -0.83 -23.27
C SER A 32 -8.62 -1.26 -23.92
N THR A 33 -9.24 -2.31 -23.39
CA THR A 33 -10.54 -2.83 -23.83
C THR A 33 -11.63 -1.79 -23.66
N THR A 34 -11.82 -1.23 -22.46
CA THR A 34 -12.84 -0.18 -22.19
C THR A 34 -12.75 0.97 -23.17
N LYS A 35 -11.54 1.51 -23.39
CA LYS A 35 -11.33 2.64 -24.31
C LYS A 35 -11.63 2.28 -25.77
N THR A 36 -11.40 1.02 -26.13
CA THR A 36 -11.55 0.55 -27.51
C THR A 36 -13.02 0.36 -27.86
N VAL A 37 -13.82 -0.18 -26.94
CA VAL A 37 -15.27 -0.39 -27.13
C VAL A 37 -16.12 0.78 -26.62
N HIS A 38 -15.51 1.93 -26.34
CA HIS A 38 -16.17 3.12 -25.81
C HIS A 38 -17.01 2.92 -24.53
N GLY A 39 -16.64 1.93 -23.70
CA GLY A 39 -17.27 1.75 -22.38
C GLY A 39 -16.75 2.75 -21.35
N ASP A 40 -17.43 2.81 -20.20
CA ASP A 40 -17.00 3.62 -19.05
C ASP A 40 -16.12 2.84 -18.09
N ALA A 41 -16.36 1.53 -17.99
CA ALA A 41 -15.65 0.64 -17.08
C ALA A 41 -15.51 -0.78 -17.64
N CYS A 42 -14.54 -1.52 -17.09
CA CYS A 42 -14.36 -2.94 -17.37
C CYS A 42 -13.93 -3.68 -16.10
N CYS A 43 -14.38 -4.92 -15.96
CA CYS A 43 -13.91 -5.87 -14.96
C CYS A 43 -13.55 -7.19 -15.64
N ILE A 44 -12.43 -7.80 -15.23
CA ILE A 44 -12.01 -9.14 -15.62
C ILE A 44 -12.04 -9.98 -14.36
N SER A 45 -12.82 -11.05 -14.36
CA SER A 45 -13.05 -11.90 -13.20
C SER A 45 -12.80 -13.37 -13.54
N LEU A 46 -12.37 -14.15 -12.56
CA LEU A 46 -12.16 -15.59 -12.70
C LEU A 46 -13.10 -16.37 -11.79
N LEU A 47 -13.52 -17.53 -12.26
CA LEU A 47 -14.25 -18.48 -11.45
C LEU A 47 -13.31 -19.16 -10.47
N ASN A 48 -13.79 -19.37 -9.25
CA ASN A 48 -13.13 -20.29 -8.32
C ASN A 48 -13.18 -21.74 -8.88
N PRO A 49 -12.37 -22.67 -8.35
CA PRO A 49 -12.32 -24.05 -8.86
C PRO A 49 -13.68 -24.77 -8.84
N GLN A 50 -14.55 -24.41 -7.89
CA GLN A 50 -15.90 -24.97 -7.75
C GLN A 50 -16.96 -24.30 -8.66
N LYS A 51 -16.59 -23.27 -9.43
CA LYS A 51 -17.47 -22.48 -10.32
C LYS A 51 -18.66 -21.81 -9.60
N GLU A 52 -18.49 -21.50 -8.33
CA GLU A 52 -19.50 -20.90 -7.47
C GLU A 52 -19.35 -19.38 -7.34
N TYR A 53 -18.12 -18.87 -7.45
CA TYR A 53 -17.82 -17.47 -7.18
C TYR A 53 -16.91 -16.86 -8.23
N LEU A 54 -17.15 -15.59 -8.54
CA LEU A 54 -16.32 -14.76 -9.40
C LEU A 54 -15.42 -13.84 -8.58
N ILE A 55 -14.14 -13.85 -8.93
CA ILE A 55 -13.05 -13.13 -8.27
C ILE A 55 -12.46 -12.14 -9.26
N THR A 56 -12.51 -10.83 -8.96
CA THR A 56 -11.96 -9.80 -9.85
C THR A 56 -10.44 -9.80 -9.85
N VAL A 57 -9.84 -9.97 -11.03
CA VAL A 57 -8.39 -10.02 -11.25
C VAL A 57 -7.85 -8.81 -12.00
N GLY A 58 -8.72 -8.04 -12.65
CA GLY A 58 -8.40 -6.73 -13.20
C GLY A 58 -9.63 -5.85 -13.37
N ALA A 59 -9.48 -4.54 -13.24
CA ALA A 59 -10.56 -3.59 -13.43
C ALA A 59 -10.08 -2.22 -13.92
N TYR A 60 -10.98 -1.47 -14.54
CA TYR A 60 -10.79 -0.08 -14.94
C TYR A 60 -12.13 0.68 -14.88
N GLY A 61 -12.11 1.95 -14.46
CA GLY A 61 -13.29 2.83 -14.49
C GLY A 61 -14.32 2.64 -13.36
N LEU A 62 -14.11 1.70 -12.43
CA LEU A 62 -14.99 1.42 -11.29
C LEU A 62 -14.43 2.00 -9.98
N SER A 63 -15.29 2.40 -9.04
CA SER A 63 -14.86 2.89 -7.72
C SER A 63 -14.39 1.76 -6.81
N ASP A 64 -13.56 2.12 -5.83
CA ASP A 64 -13.12 1.22 -4.77
C ASP A 64 -14.28 0.60 -3.99
N LEU A 65 -15.35 1.36 -3.76
CA LEU A 65 -16.56 0.87 -3.08
C LEU A 65 -17.26 -0.22 -3.91
N TYR A 66 -17.41 0.00 -5.21
CA TYR A 66 -18.04 -0.96 -6.13
C TYR A 66 -17.20 -2.24 -6.31
N LEU A 67 -15.87 -2.14 -6.24
CA LEU A 67 -14.94 -3.28 -6.32
C LEU A 67 -14.85 -4.08 -5.01
N ARG A 68 -15.36 -3.55 -3.88
CA ARG A 68 -15.29 -4.17 -2.54
C ARG A 68 -16.54 -4.95 -2.13
N LYS A 69 -17.54 -5.08 -3.02
CA LYS A 69 -18.80 -5.80 -2.77
C LYS A 69 -18.69 -7.31 -2.55
N GLY A 70 -17.48 -7.87 -2.64
CA GLY A 70 -17.21 -9.29 -2.38
C GLY A 70 -17.33 -10.18 -3.61
N PRO A 71 -17.08 -11.49 -3.46
CA PRO A 71 -17.22 -12.46 -4.53
C PRO A 71 -18.69 -12.55 -4.97
N LEU A 72 -18.93 -12.46 -6.27
CA LEU A 72 -20.27 -12.61 -6.83
C LEU A 72 -20.60 -14.09 -6.97
N ASP A 73 -21.77 -14.52 -6.49
CA ASP A 73 -22.28 -15.86 -6.73
C ASP A 73 -22.51 -16.03 -8.25
N ALA A 74 -21.73 -16.90 -8.88
CA ALA A 74 -21.73 -17.09 -10.33
C ALA A 74 -23.05 -17.68 -10.86
N ARG A 75 -23.82 -18.37 -10.00
CA ARG A 75 -25.13 -18.94 -10.35
C ARG A 75 -26.26 -17.90 -10.29
N LYS A 76 -25.99 -16.76 -9.67
CA LYS A 76 -26.95 -15.65 -9.54
C LYS A 76 -26.56 -14.44 -10.38
N SER A 77 -25.27 -14.18 -10.57
CA SER A 77 -24.78 -13.04 -11.37
C SER A 77 -24.46 -13.47 -12.80
N LEU A 78 -25.42 -13.24 -13.71
CA LEU A 78 -25.33 -13.60 -15.12
C LEU A 78 -25.04 -15.10 -15.35
N PRO A 79 -25.89 -16.01 -14.84
CA PRO A 79 -25.64 -17.45 -14.89
C PRO A 79 -25.41 -18.01 -16.30
N GLU A 80 -25.98 -17.38 -17.32
CA GLU A 80 -25.85 -17.79 -18.73
C GLU A 80 -24.39 -17.69 -19.24
N ILE A 81 -23.54 -16.89 -18.57
CA ILE A 81 -22.10 -16.84 -18.84
C ILE A 81 -21.44 -18.20 -18.58
N LEU A 82 -21.94 -18.97 -17.59
CA LEU A 82 -21.42 -20.32 -17.29
C LEU A 82 -21.67 -21.32 -18.43
N ASP A 83 -22.67 -21.06 -19.26
CA ASP A 83 -22.94 -21.82 -20.50
C ASP A 83 -22.08 -21.35 -21.68
N GLY A 84 -21.20 -20.36 -21.47
CA GLY A 84 -20.40 -19.76 -22.54
C GLY A 84 -21.18 -18.78 -23.42
N LYS A 85 -22.31 -18.24 -22.96
CA LYS A 85 -23.11 -17.25 -23.71
C LYS A 85 -22.69 -15.82 -23.36
N ILE A 86 -22.79 -14.92 -24.32
CA ILE A 86 -22.67 -13.48 -24.10
C ILE A 86 -23.97 -12.97 -23.48
N VAL A 87 -23.88 -12.13 -22.45
CA VAL A 87 -25.05 -11.59 -21.73
C VAL A 87 -25.02 -10.08 -21.74
N PHE A 88 -26.14 -9.45 -22.11
CA PHE A 88 -26.31 -7.99 -22.06
C PHE A 88 -27.47 -7.63 -21.13
N ILE A 89 -27.22 -6.69 -20.23
CA ILE A 89 -28.20 -6.05 -19.36
C ILE A 89 -28.32 -4.59 -19.81
N ALA A 90 -29.52 -4.22 -20.25
CA ALA A 90 -29.81 -2.85 -20.69
C ALA A 90 -30.02 -1.86 -19.52
N ASP A 91 -30.55 -2.33 -18.39
CA ASP A 91 -30.77 -1.53 -17.17
C ASP A 91 -30.29 -2.30 -15.93
N ALA A 92 -29.10 -1.94 -15.46
CA ALA A 92 -28.44 -2.59 -14.33
C ALA A 92 -29.10 -2.30 -12.98
N THR A 93 -29.95 -1.27 -12.88
CA THR A 93 -30.62 -0.91 -11.63
C THR A 93 -31.87 -1.74 -11.36
N LYS A 94 -32.42 -2.40 -12.39
CA LYS A 94 -33.67 -3.17 -12.31
C LYS A 94 -33.53 -4.65 -12.61
N ASP A 95 -32.39 -5.09 -13.13
CA ASP A 95 -32.18 -6.48 -13.50
C ASP A 95 -31.82 -7.34 -12.27
N GLU A 96 -32.64 -8.35 -11.97
CA GLU A 96 -32.49 -9.23 -10.81
C GLU A 96 -31.17 -10.03 -10.80
N ARG A 97 -30.50 -10.15 -11.96
CA ARG A 97 -29.17 -10.79 -12.07
C ARG A 97 -28.04 -9.89 -11.57
N VAL A 98 -28.33 -8.62 -11.27
CA VAL A 98 -27.41 -7.68 -10.59
C VAL A 98 -27.63 -7.80 -9.09
N GLN A 99 -26.71 -8.48 -8.38
CA GLN A 99 -26.85 -8.77 -6.94
C GLN A 99 -26.77 -7.55 -6.01
N HIS A 100 -26.26 -6.42 -6.50
CA HIS A 100 -26.07 -5.17 -5.74
C HIS A 100 -26.55 -3.97 -6.57
N PRO A 101 -27.86 -3.86 -6.84
CA PRO A 101 -28.41 -2.80 -7.69
C PRO A 101 -28.20 -1.41 -7.09
N GLU A 102 -28.30 -1.27 -5.77
CA GLU A 102 -28.07 -0.01 -5.04
C GLU A 102 -26.62 0.50 -5.20
N MET A 103 -25.66 -0.40 -5.27
CA MET A 103 -24.26 -0.03 -5.51
C MET A 103 -24.01 0.30 -6.99
N ALA A 104 -24.73 -0.35 -7.91
CA ALA A 104 -24.66 -0.03 -9.34
C ALA A 104 -25.24 1.35 -9.62
N GLU A 105 -26.35 1.69 -8.97
CA GLU A 105 -26.98 3.01 -9.02
C GLU A 105 -26.06 4.10 -8.44
N ALA A 106 -25.49 3.88 -7.24
CA ALA A 106 -24.54 4.81 -6.64
C ALA A 106 -23.26 5.03 -7.49
N GLN A 107 -22.90 4.05 -8.32
CA GLN A 107 -21.79 4.11 -9.26
C GLN A 107 -22.17 4.74 -10.61
N GLY A 108 -23.46 4.99 -10.83
CA GLY A 108 -24.02 5.51 -12.09
C GLY A 108 -23.95 4.51 -13.24
N ILE A 109 -23.98 3.19 -12.97
CA ILE A 109 -23.93 2.16 -14.01
C ILE A 109 -25.34 1.99 -14.60
N SER A 110 -25.44 2.17 -15.92
CA SER A 110 -26.67 1.99 -16.70
C SER A 110 -26.76 0.61 -17.33
N SER A 111 -25.74 0.17 -18.10
CA SER A 111 -25.78 -1.12 -18.80
C SER A 111 -24.54 -1.97 -18.55
N ILE A 112 -24.66 -3.29 -18.76
CA ILE A 112 -23.59 -4.28 -18.53
C ILE A 112 -23.54 -5.27 -19.70
N LEU A 113 -22.37 -5.47 -20.29
CA LEU A 113 -22.10 -6.56 -21.24
C LEU A 113 -21.09 -7.56 -20.63
N GLY A 114 -21.53 -8.80 -20.42
CA GLY A 114 -20.71 -9.92 -19.96
C GLY A 114 -20.25 -10.81 -21.11
N ILE A 115 -18.96 -11.13 -21.14
CA ILE A 115 -18.30 -11.98 -22.14
C ILE A 115 -17.58 -13.12 -21.41
N PRO A 116 -17.83 -14.39 -21.75
CA PRO A 116 -17.17 -15.52 -21.11
C PRO A 116 -15.69 -15.63 -21.52
N ILE A 117 -14.84 -16.07 -20.59
CA ILE A 117 -13.47 -16.49 -20.86
C ILE A 117 -13.45 -18.02 -20.91
N LEU A 118 -13.21 -18.59 -22.09
CA LEU A 118 -13.20 -20.03 -22.30
C LEU A 118 -11.78 -20.58 -22.40
N ARG A 119 -11.58 -21.76 -21.84
CA ARG A 119 -10.36 -22.55 -21.99
C ARG A 119 -10.71 -24.01 -22.22
N LYS A 120 -10.25 -24.57 -23.35
CA LYS A 120 -10.52 -25.97 -23.73
C LYS A 120 -12.02 -26.33 -23.66
N GLY A 121 -12.89 -25.37 -23.99
CA GLY A 121 -14.35 -25.53 -23.95
C GLY A 121 -14.99 -25.30 -22.57
N GLU A 122 -14.22 -25.02 -21.52
CA GLU A 122 -14.75 -24.70 -20.20
C GLU A 122 -14.68 -23.20 -19.89
N VAL A 123 -15.71 -22.65 -19.26
CA VAL A 123 -15.71 -21.28 -18.74
C VAL A 123 -14.83 -21.23 -17.49
N ILE A 124 -13.85 -20.33 -17.50
CA ILE A 124 -12.90 -20.13 -16.40
C ILE A 124 -13.01 -18.72 -15.79
N GLY A 125 -13.84 -17.85 -16.37
CA GLY A 125 -14.00 -16.47 -15.94
C GLY A 125 -14.86 -15.68 -16.92
N GLU A 126 -14.84 -14.36 -16.77
CA GLU A 126 -15.63 -13.43 -17.58
C GLU A 126 -14.95 -12.05 -17.69
N ILE A 127 -15.36 -11.30 -18.70
CA ILE A 127 -15.08 -9.87 -18.87
C ILE A 127 -16.43 -9.14 -18.85
N ARG A 128 -16.57 -8.12 -18.00
CA ARG A 128 -17.74 -7.24 -17.96
C ARG A 128 -17.38 -5.84 -18.42
N ILE A 129 -18.10 -5.31 -19.39
CA ILE A 129 -18.06 -3.90 -19.78
C ILE A 129 -19.27 -3.20 -19.17
N TYR A 130 -19.05 -2.00 -18.65
CA TYR A 130 -20.08 -1.17 -18.02
C TYR A 130 -20.17 0.17 -18.73
N THR A 131 -21.39 0.69 -18.88
CA THR A 131 -21.65 2.04 -19.39
C THR A 131 -22.51 2.82 -18.40
N ARG A 132 -22.36 4.14 -18.39
CA ARG A 132 -23.16 5.08 -17.58
C ARG A 132 -24.35 5.63 -18.33
N GLU A 133 -24.28 5.63 -19.65
CA GLU A 133 -25.39 5.91 -20.54
C GLU A 133 -25.90 4.60 -21.16
N PRO A 134 -27.19 4.51 -21.52
CA PRO A 134 -27.72 3.36 -22.23
C PRO A 134 -27.02 3.22 -23.58
N GLU A 135 -26.27 2.13 -23.78
CA GLU A 135 -25.46 1.90 -24.97
C GLU A 135 -25.73 0.49 -25.52
N GLU A 136 -25.76 0.35 -26.84
CA GLU A 136 -25.85 -0.95 -27.50
C GLU A 136 -24.49 -1.35 -28.09
N PHE A 137 -23.99 -2.53 -27.73
CA PHE A 137 -22.72 -3.05 -28.25
C PHE A 137 -22.93 -3.77 -29.59
N SER A 138 -22.12 -3.41 -30.59
CA SER A 138 -22.15 -4.00 -31.93
C SER A 138 -21.61 -5.43 -31.95
N GLU A 139 -21.90 -6.18 -33.01
CA GLU A 139 -21.29 -7.51 -33.22
C GLU A 139 -19.76 -7.44 -33.37
N ALA A 140 -19.24 -6.33 -33.90
CA ALA A 140 -17.80 -6.10 -33.97
C ALA A 140 -17.17 -5.93 -32.57
N ASP A 141 -17.86 -5.25 -31.65
CA ASP A 141 -17.42 -5.11 -30.25
C ASP A 141 -17.39 -6.47 -29.56
N LYS A 142 -18.46 -7.26 -29.72
CA LYS A 142 -18.55 -8.61 -29.16
C LYS A 142 -17.43 -9.51 -29.70
N SER A 143 -17.19 -9.49 -31.01
CA SER A 143 -16.11 -10.27 -31.64
C SER A 143 -14.72 -9.84 -31.18
N PHE A 144 -14.50 -8.53 -30.99
CA PHE A 144 -13.26 -8.01 -30.42
C PHE A 144 -13.09 -8.47 -28.97
N LEU A 145 -14.13 -8.37 -28.14
CA LEU A 145 -14.09 -8.78 -26.74
C LEU A 145 -13.85 -10.28 -26.57
N LEU A 146 -14.42 -11.12 -27.44
CA LEU A 146 -14.10 -12.55 -27.49
C LEU A 146 -12.62 -12.80 -27.80
N SER A 147 -12.04 -12.05 -28.74
CA SER A 147 -10.60 -12.15 -29.05
C SER A 147 -9.73 -11.71 -27.86
N VAL A 148 -10.19 -10.72 -27.08
CA VAL A 148 -9.53 -10.33 -25.82
C VAL A 148 -9.67 -11.44 -24.77
N ALA A 149 -10.85 -12.07 -24.68
CA ALA A 149 -11.08 -13.20 -23.78
C ALA A 149 -10.16 -14.39 -24.08
N ASP A 150 -9.92 -14.69 -25.36
CA ASP A 150 -8.97 -15.73 -25.77
C ASP A 150 -7.52 -15.40 -25.36
N ILE A 151 -7.10 -14.13 -25.51
CA ILE A 151 -5.79 -13.67 -25.03
C ILE A 151 -5.69 -13.80 -23.51
N CYS A 152 -6.75 -13.45 -22.78
CA CYS A 152 -6.84 -13.65 -21.35
C CYS A 152 -6.76 -15.14 -20.98
N ALA A 153 -7.44 -16.03 -21.70
CA ALA A 153 -7.40 -17.47 -21.46
C ALA A 153 -5.98 -18.05 -21.57
N ILE A 154 -5.19 -17.59 -22.56
CA ILE A 154 -3.78 -17.98 -22.75
C ILE A 154 -2.88 -17.35 -21.68
N LEU A 155 -3.12 -16.09 -21.30
CA LEU A 155 -2.39 -15.44 -20.22
C LEU A 155 -2.54 -16.22 -18.90
N LEU A 156 -3.72 -16.79 -18.68
CA LEU A 156 -4.05 -17.65 -17.54
C LEU A 156 -3.44 -19.07 -17.65
N GLU A 157 -2.79 -19.41 -18.76
CA GLU A 157 -2.11 -20.69 -19.02
C GLU A 157 -0.60 -20.67 -18.70
N LYS A 158 0.09 -19.53 -18.94
CA LYS A 158 1.57 -19.41 -18.85
C LYS A 158 2.16 -19.25 -17.44
N GLY A 159 1.34 -19.43 -16.43
CA GLY A 159 1.68 -19.34 -15.03
C GLY A 159 0.41 -18.96 -14.29
N GLU A 160 0.31 -19.33 -13.02
CA GLU A 160 -0.54 -18.59 -12.08
C GLU A 160 -2.00 -19.04 -11.84
N LEU A 161 -2.45 -20.20 -12.30
CA LEU A 161 -3.59 -20.85 -11.60
C LEU A 161 -3.27 -21.10 -10.10
N TYR A 162 -1.97 -21.24 -9.80
CA TYR A 162 -1.39 -21.37 -8.46
C TYR A 162 -1.03 -20.03 -7.79
N LEU A 163 -1.00 -18.92 -8.54
CA LEU A 163 -0.68 -17.58 -8.02
C LEU A 163 -1.92 -16.71 -7.87
N LEU A 164 -3.05 -17.04 -8.50
CA LEU A 164 -4.36 -16.45 -8.19
C LEU A 164 -4.84 -16.73 -6.75
N GLU A 165 -4.48 -17.87 -6.15
CA GLU A 165 -4.67 -18.11 -4.71
C GLU A 165 -3.75 -17.27 -3.80
N LYS A 166 -2.60 -16.82 -4.32
CA LYS A 166 -1.56 -16.07 -3.58
C LYS A 166 -1.63 -14.54 -3.81
N ASP A 167 -2.00 -14.09 -4.99
CA ASP A 167 -2.04 -12.69 -5.40
C ASP A 167 -3.37 -12.03 -5.07
N TYR A 168 -4.46 -12.78 -4.87
CA TYR A 168 -5.63 -12.21 -4.19
C TYR A 168 -5.32 -11.86 -2.73
N LYS A 169 -4.45 -12.65 -2.06
CA LYS A 169 -3.91 -12.35 -0.73
C LYS A 169 -2.89 -11.21 -0.73
N THR A 170 -2.12 -11.06 -1.81
CA THR A 170 -1.05 -10.04 -1.88
C THR A 170 -1.55 -8.70 -2.45
N SER A 171 -2.65 -8.68 -3.21
CA SER A 171 -3.16 -7.50 -3.94
C SER A 171 -4.14 -6.61 -3.17
N LYS A 172 -4.37 -6.84 -1.88
CA LYS A 172 -4.72 -5.73 -0.97
C LYS A 172 -3.51 -4.80 -0.71
N ARG A 173 -2.28 -5.16 -1.09
CA ARG A 173 -1.06 -4.34 -0.86
C ARG A 173 -0.54 -3.58 -2.09
N GLN A 174 -1.40 -2.82 -2.76
CA GLN A 174 -1.10 -1.42 -3.15
C GLN A 174 -2.22 -0.84 -4.01
N ILE A 175 -3.06 -0.01 -3.40
CA ILE A 175 -3.48 1.25 -4.00
C ILE A 175 -2.34 2.26 -3.72
N ASN A 176 -1.99 3.09 -4.69
CA ASN A 176 -1.04 4.21 -4.61
C ASN A 176 -1.39 5.16 -5.78
N PRO A 177 -1.00 6.45 -5.84
CA PRO A 177 -0.60 7.42 -4.80
C PRO A 177 -1.21 8.84 -5.03
N GLN A 178 -1.75 9.48 -4.02
CA GLN A 178 -1.83 10.95 -3.90
C GLN A 178 -2.28 11.26 -2.47
N VAL A 179 -1.64 12.26 -1.85
CA VAL A 179 -1.91 12.73 -0.49
C VAL A 179 -3.35 13.25 -0.44
N ALA A 180 -4.29 12.37 -0.12
CA ALA A 180 -5.58 12.76 0.43
C ALA A 180 -5.36 12.82 1.94
N GLN A 181 -5.33 14.03 2.49
CA GLN A 181 -5.49 14.24 3.91
C GLN A 181 -6.70 13.42 4.37
N LEU A 182 -6.46 12.47 5.28
CA LEU A 182 -7.54 11.66 5.85
C LEU A 182 -8.52 12.61 6.57
N PRO A 183 -9.82 12.54 6.26
CA PRO A 183 -10.82 13.12 7.15
C PRO A 183 -10.72 12.37 8.47
N THR A 184 -10.31 13.08 9.52
CA THR A 184 -10.19 12.63 10.91
C THR A 184 -11.51 12.18 11.56
N ASN A 185 -12.60 12.02 10.79
CA ASN A 185 -13.97 11.84 11.27
C ASN A 185 -14.75 10.74 10.51
N ALA A 186 -14.15 9.58 10.23
CA ALA A 186 -14.98 8.39 9.97
C ALA A 186 -15.60 7.93 11.30
N PRO A 187 -16.93 7.71 11.40
CA PRO A 187 -17.54 7.26 12.64
C PRO A 187 -16.94 5.92 13.05
N ARG A 188 -16.38 5.86 14.26
CA ARG A 188 -15.82 4.62 14.81
C ARG A 188 -16.92 3.55 14.86
N PRO A 189 -16.61 2.29 14.51
CA PRO A 189 -17.55 1.20 14.70
C PRO A 189 -17.91 1.08 16.19
N ALA A 190 -19.15 0.70 16.47
CA ALA A 190 -19.56 0.37 17.82
C ALA A 190 -18.91 -0.97 18.20
N PHE A 191 -17.91 -0.94 19.07
CA PHE A 191 -17.23 -2.14 19.54
C PHE A 191 -18.14 -2.94 20.48
N ALA A 192 -18.15 -4.26 20.31
CA ALA A 192 -18.91 -5.18 21.16
C ALA A 192 -18.33 -5.27 22.57
N HIS A 193 -17.03 -5.00 22.76
CA HIS A 193 -16.37 -5.07 24.06
C HIS A 193 -15.32 -3.95 24.29
N PRO A 194 -15.15 -3.42 25.53
CA PRO A 194 -14.15 -2.38 25.82
C PRO A 194 -12.70 -2.72 25.47
N SER A 195 -12.33 -4.01 25.53
CA SER A 195 -10.98 -4.46 25.14
C SER A 195 -10.71 -4.33 23.64
N GLU A 196 -11.75 -4.41 22.80
CA GLU A 196 -11.64 -4.18 21.35
C GLU A 196 -11.38 -2.70 21.09
N GLU A 197 -12.09 -1.81 21.79
CA GLU A 197 -11.86 -0.37 21.69
C GLU A 197 -10.44 0.03 22.18
N GLU A 198 -9.98 -0.53 23.29
CA GLU A 198 -8.61 -0.33 23.79
C GLU A 198 -7.55 -0.80 22.78
N PHE A 199 -7.76 -1.97 22.15
CA PHE A 199 -6.85 -2.51 21.16
C PHE A 199 -6.85 -1.66 19.87
N ALA A 200 -8.02 -1.23 19.40
CA ALA A 200 -8.16 -0.31 18.27
C ALA A 200 -7.42 1.02 18.51
N LYS A 201 -7.55 1.61 19.71
CA LYS A 201 -6.80 2.82 20.09
C LYS A 201 -5.29 2.62 20.03
N LEU A 202 -4.80 1.44 20.38
CA LEU A 202 -3.38 1.13 20.31
C LEU A 202 -2.90 0.98 18.86
N LEU A 203 -3.68 0.33 18.00
CA LEU A 203 -3.38 0.21 16.58
C LEU A 203 -3.37 1.58 15.89
N ASP A 204 -4.36 2.44 16.22
CA ASP A 204 -4.41 3.84 15.78
C ASP A 204 -3.15 4.60 16.21
N PHE A 205 -2.72 4.44 17.47
CA PHE A 205 -1.52 5.12 18.00
C PHE A 205 -0.25 4.75 17.22
N TYR A 206 -0.10 3.47 16.86
CA TYR A 206 1.02 2.99 16.03
C TYR A 206 0.82 3.21 14.53
N SER A 207 -0.28 3.85 14.11
CA SER A 207 -0.66 4.02 12.70
C SER A 207 -0.67 2.69 11.93
N ILE A 208 -1.08 1.62 12.61
CA ILE A 208 -1.24 0.29 12.01
C ILE A 208 -2.63 0.24 11.39
N GLU A 209 -2.72 -0.01 10.09
CA GLU A 209 -4.01 -0.23 9.44
C GLU A 209 -4.73 -1.45 10.04
N TRP A 210 -6.02 -1.30 10.34
CA TRP A 210 -6.85 -2.36 10.87
C TRP A 210 -8.28 -2.32 10.32
N LEU A 211 -8.95 -3.48 10.35
CA LEU A 211 -10.36 -3.66 10.02
C LEU A 211 -11.04 -4.40 11.17
N TYR A 212 -12.19 -3.90 11.64
CA TYR A 212 -13.03 -4.56 12.64
C TYR A 212 -13.99 -5.54 11.97
N GLU A 213 -14.14 -6.74 12.54
CA GLU A 213 -14.99 -7.83 12.03
C GLU A 213 -14.91 -8.01 10.50
N PRO A 214 -13.69 -8.20 9.95
CA PRO A 214 -13.41 -8.06 8.52
C PRO A 214 -14.15 -9.07 7.63
N ARG A 215 -14.51 -10.24 8.19
CA ARG A 215 -15.26 -11.33 7.54
C ARG A 215 -15.54 -12.48 8.52
N SER A 216 -16.61 -13.21 8.28
CA SER A 216 -16.93 -14.46 8.97
C SER A 216 -16.39 -15.69 8.23
N PHE A 217 -16.07 -16.73 8.98
CA PHE A 217 -15.58 -18.01 8.51
C PHE A 217 -16.55 -19.12 8.90
N PRO A 218 -17.10 -19.86 7.93
CA PRO A 218 -17.69 -21.17 8.13
C PRO A 218 -16.85 -22.14 8.96
N LEU A 219 -17.42 -22.73 10.03
CA LEU A 219 -16.76 -23.79 10.80
C LEU A 219 -17.47 -25.15 10.73
N HIS A 220 -18.80 -25.20 10.61
CA HIS A 220 -19.53 -26.47 10.60
C HIS A 220 -20.83 -26.40 9.80
N TRP A 221 -20.98 -27.29 8.80
CA TRP A 221 -22.12 -27.38 7.86
C TRP A 221 -23.08 -28.50 8.21
N GLU A 222 -24.38 -28.21 8.17
CA GLU A 222 -25.46 -29.20 8.24
C GLU A 222 -26.34 -29.10 6.99
N LYS A 223 -26.44 -30.20 6.22
CA LYS A 223 -27.33 -30.31 5.05
C LYS A 223 -27.24 -29.10 4.10
N ASP A 224 -26.02 -28.70 3.77
CA ASP A 224 -25.67 -27.56 2.91
C ASP A 224 -25.96 -26.16 3.48
N GLU A 225 -26.38 -26.06 4.75
CA GLU A 225 -26.52 -24.80 5.48
C GLU A 225 -25.43 -24.59 6.53
N VAL A 226 -25.17 -23.32 6.81
CA VAL A 226 -24.12 -22.86 7.72
C VAL A 226 -24.60 -22.98 9.17
N ALA A 227 -24.18 -24.02 9.89
CA ALA A 227 -24.59 -24.22 11.29
C ALA A 227 -23.70 -23.47 12.30
N GLU A 228 -22.39 -23.31 12.04
CA GLU A 228 -21.48 -22.57 12.93
C GLU A 228 -20.54 -21.65 12.12
N MET A 229 -20.42 -20.39 12.55
CA MET A 229 -19.47 -19.40 12.00
C MET A 229 -18.55 -18.84 13.07
N PHE A 230 -17.43 -18.29 12.62
CA PHE A 230 -16.47 -17.57 13.44
C PHE A 230 -16.02 -16.28 12.75
N THR A 231 -16.17 -15.14 13.42
CA THR A 231 -15.74 -13.83 12.93
C THR A 231 -14.60 -13.34 13.83
N PRO A 232 -13.38 -13.17 13.30
CA PRO A 232 -12.29 -12.61 14.09
C PRO A 232 -12.55 -11.13 14.41
N ASP A 233 -12.17 -10.70 15.61
CA ASP A 233 -12.39 -9.31 16.05
C ASP A 233 -11.67 -8.27 15.16
N PHE A 234 -10.42 -8.53 14.75
CA PHE A 234 -9.63 -7.61 13.92
C PHE A 234 -8.86 -8.30 12.78
N TYR A 235 -8.55 -7.55 11.73
CA TYR A 235 -7.52 -7.90 10.73
C TYR A 235 -6.55 -6.75 10.51
N LEU A 236 -5.25 -7.05 10.53
CA LEU A 236 -4.14 -6.12 10.32
C LEU A 236 -3.54 -6.35 8.92
N PRO A 237 -3.91 -5.58 7.88
CA PRO A 237 -3.52 -5.85 6.49
C PRO A 237 -2.00 -5.77 6.26
N GLU A 238 -1.33 -4.86 6.95
CA GLU A 238 0.13 -4.72 6.91
C GLU A 238 0.88 -5.94 7.47
N LEU A 239 0.22 -6.74 8.29
CA LEU A 239 0.81 -7.94 8.90
C LEU A 239 0.23 -9.25 8.35
N ASP A 240 -0.84 -9.16 7.56
CA ASP A 240 -1.66 -10.30 7.13
C ASP A 240 -1.99 -11.20 8.33
N LEU A 241 -2.62 -10.59 9.35
CA LEU A 241 -2.88 -11.21 10.63
C LEU A 241 -4.31 -10.93 11.08
N TYR A 242 -5.07 -11.99 11.31
CA TYR A 242 -6.33 -11.93 12.04
C TYR A 242 -6.06 -12.02 13.53
N VAL A 243 -6.77 -11.22 14.30
CA VAL A 243 -6.65 -11.15 15.76
C VAL A 243 -8.01 -11.42 16.36
N GLU A 244 -8.04 -12.38 17.28
CA GLU A 244 -9.18 -12.67 18.15
C GLU A 244 -8.78 -12.29 19.58
N LEU A 245 -9.49 -11.34 20.18
CA LEU A 245 -9.28 -10.94 21.55
C LEU A 245 -9.99 -11.89 22.50
N THR A 246 -9.33 -12.17 23.62
CA THR A 246 -9.88 -13.01 24.68
C THR A 246 -9.94 -12.29 26.02
N THR A 247 -11.02 -12.55 26.74
CA THR A 247 -11.20 -12.09 28.13
C THR A 247 -10.67 -13.13 29.10
N LEU A 248 -10.46 -12.76 30.37
CA LEU A 248 -9.90 -13.64 31.41
C LEU A 248 -10.84 -14.77 31.87
N ARG A 249 -12.07 -14.88 31.35
CA ARG A 249 -13.05 -15.91 31.78
C ARG A 249 -12.78 -17.26 31.09
N GLN A 250 -12.35 -18.26 31.86
CA GLN A 250 -11.91 -19.58 31.38
C GLN A 250 -12.90 -20.33 30.47
N SER A 251 -14.22 -20.20 30.67
CA SER A 251 -15.22 -20.88 29.84
C SER A 251 -15.26 -20.35 28.41
N LEU A 252 -15.20 -19.04 28.22
CA LEU A 252 -15.18 -18.37 26.90
C LEU A 252 -13.85 -18.61 26.16
N ILE A 253 -12.76 -18.76 26.91
CA ILE A 253 -11.43 -19.08 26.34
C ILE A 253 -11.43 -20.49 25.72
N THR A 254 -12.10 -21.46 26.33
CA THR A 254 -12.14 -22.84 25.81
C THR A 254 -12.90 -22.91 24.50
N GLU A 255 -14.04 -22.22 24.40
CA GLU A 255 -14.84 -22.15 23.19
C GLU A 255 -14.11 -21.38 22.07
N LYS A 256 -13.53 -20.21 22.37
CA LYS A 256 -12.75 -19.44 21.39
C LYS A 256 -11.52 -20.23 20.90
N ASN A 257 -10.82 -20.94 21.79
CA ASN A 257 -9.71 -21.82 21.40
C ASN A 257 -10.14 -23.01 20.53
N ARG A 258 -11.32 -23.60 20.80
CA ARG A 258 -11.91 -24.64 19.95
C ARG A 258 -12.17 -24.09 18.55
N LYS A 259 -12.84 -22.93 18.45
CA LYS A 259 -13.17 -22.29 17.17
C LYS A 259 -11.92 -21.88 16.39
N VAL A 260 -10.91 -21.30 17.04
CA VAL A 260 -9.64 -20.93 16.38
C VAL A 260 -8.85 -22.17 15.92
N ARG A 261 -8.84 -23.27 16.69
CA ARG A 261 -8.24 -24.53 16.24
C ARG A 261 -8.95 -25.08 15.02
N HIS A 262 -10.27 -25.15 15.07
CA HIS A 262 -11.08 -25.66 13.96
C HIS A 262 -10.93 -24.78 12.71
N LEU A 263 -10.84 -23.45 12.88
CA LEU A 263 -10.52 -22.53 11.80
C LEU A 263 -9.14 -22.79 11.20
N LYS A 264 -8.12 -23.08 12.02
CA LYS A 264 -6.78 -23.43 11.50
C LYS A 264 -6.74 -24.78 10.79
N GLU A 265 -7.59 -25.73 11.19
CA GLU A 265 -7.72 -27.03 10.52
C GLU A 265 -8.41 -26.88 9.16
N LEU A 266 -9.49 -26.10 9.09
CA LEU A 266 -10.26 -25.87 7.86
C LEU A 266 -9.59 -24.84 6.92
N TYR A 267 -8.86 -23.89 7.49
CA TYR A 267 -8.18 -22.81 6.78
C TYR A 267 -6.72 -22.64 7.28
N PRO A 268 -5.85 -23.63 7.04
CA PRO A 268 -4.45 -23.60 7.51
C PRO A 268 -3.65 -22.40 6.99
N GLN A 269 -4.11 -21.78 5.91
CA GLN A 269 -3.54 -20.60 5.27
C GLN A 269 -3.91 -19.27 5.94
N ILE A 270 -4.74 -19.27 6.99
CA ILE A 270 -5.12 -18.07 7.74
C ILE A 270 -4.18 -17.91 8.92
N ASN A 271 -3.46 -16.81 8.92
CA ASN A 271 -2.67 -16.41 10.08
C ASN A 271 -3.61 -15.73 11.09
N ILE A 272 -4.06 -16.50 12.07
CA ILE A 272 -4.88 -16.01 13.18
C ILE A 272 -4.17 -16.20 14.51
N LYS A 273 -4.23 -15.18 15.36
CA LYS A 273 -3.76 -15.23 16.74
C LYS A 273 -4.86 -14.87 17.72
N LEU A 274 -4.97 -15.72 18.72
CA LEU A 274 -5.73 -15.46 19.93
C LEU A 274 -4.84 -14.61 20.85
N LEU A 275 -5.31 -13.45 21.27
CA LEU A 275 -4.56 -12.52 22.12
C LEU A 275 -5.34 -12.23 23.40
N ASN A 276 -4.68 -12.31 24.54
CA ASN A 276 -5.16 -11.65 25.74
C ASN A 276 -4.67 -10.19 25.79
N LYS A 277 -5.13 -9.42 26.79
CA LYS A 277 -4.75 -8.01 26.97
C LYS A 277 -3.22 -7.77 27.14
N ASN A 278 -2.47 -8.75 27.62
CA ASN A 278 -1.01 -8.66 27.77
C ASN A 278 -0.25 -9.16 26.52
N ASP A 279 -0.86 -10.02 25.70
CA ASP A 279 -0.20 -10.67 24.56
C ASP A 279 -0.05 -9.76 23.34
N TYR A 280 -0.96 -8.80 23.14
CA TYR A 280 -0.84 -7.92 21.98
C TYR A 280 0.36 -6.98 22.07
N ILE A 281 0.82 -6.64 23.29
CA ILE A 281 2.07 -5.90 23.53
C ILE A 281 3.24 -6.71 22.94
N HIS A 282 3.39 -7.97 23.35
CA HIS A 282 4.43 -8.84 22.80
C HIS A 282 4.28 -9.09 21.30
N LEU A 283 3.05 -9.14 20.80
CA LEU A 283 2.78 -9.30 19.37
C LEU A 283 3.30 -8.10 18.56
N LEU A 284 2.96 -6.89 18.97
CA LEU A 284 3.41 -5.66 18.33
C LEU A 284 4.94 -5.59 18.35
N ALA A 285 5.57 -5.93 19.48
CA ALA A 285 7.03 -5.98 19.61
C ALA A 285 7.66 -6.89 18.55
N LYS A 286 7.09 -8.09 18.32
CA LYS A 286 7.59 -9.07 17.34
C LYS A 286 7.62 -8.52 15.91
N TYR A 287 6.71 -7.62 15.56
CA TYR A 287 6.59 -7.04 14.22
C TYR A 287 7.29 -5.67 14.09
N GLY A 288 8.13 -5.30 15.06
CA GLY A 288 8.88 -4.04 15.04
C GLY A 288 8.10 -2.85 15.61
N TYR A 289 6.89 -3.08 16.10
CA TYR A 289 6.06 -2.10 16.83
C TYR A 289 6.35 -2.26 18.31
N TRP A 290 7.53 -1.80 18.73
CA TRP A 290 8.01 -1.99 20.09
C TRP A 290 7.09 -1.28 21.11
N PRO A 291 6.53 -2.00 22.10
CA PRO A 291 6.02 -1.39 23.30
C PRO A 291 7.15 -1.34 24.32
N LEU A 292 7.56 -0.12 24.68
CA LEU A 292 8.15 0.04 26.00
C LEU A 292 7.01 -0.17 26.99
N GLY A 293 7.20 -1.11 27.93
CA GLY A 293 6.22 -1.43 28.96
C GLY A 293 5.69 -0.18 29.64
N GLU A 294 4.40 -0.18 29.94
CA GLU A 294 3.69 0.83 30.77
C GLU A 294 4.20 2.27 30.68
N THR A 295 4.50 2.78 29.50
CA THR A 295 4.65 4.23 29.29
C THR A 295 4.36 4.55 27.83
N LYS A 296 3.38 5.43 27.60
CA LYS A 296 3.38 6.27 26.39
C LYS A 296 4.81 6.78 26.22
N VAL A 297 5.46 6.61 25.08
CA VAL A 297 6.77 7.25 24.84
C VAL A 297 6.57 8.73 25.10
N GLU A 298 7.15 9.22 26.19
CA GLU A 298 6.81 10.53 26.74
C GLU A 298 7.11 11.59 25.69
N GLY A 299 6.10 12.39 25.33
CA GLY A 299 6.25 13.45 24.36
C GLY A 299 5.96 13.10 22.90
N ILE A 300 5.56 11.88 22.54
CA ILE A 300 5.09 11.57 21.19
C ILE A 300 3.57 11.71 21.13
N ASP A 301 3.08 12.55 20.21
CA ASP A 301 1.64 12.71 19.94
C ASP A 301 1.10 11.51 19.15
N ARG A 302 1.69 11.26 17.97
CA ARG A 302 1.32 10.13 17.09
C ARG A 302 2.49 9.64 16.25
N VAL A 303 2.41 8.38 15.79
CA VAL A 303 3.34 7.85 14.78
C VAL A 303 2.97 8.38 13.40
N LEU A 304 3.91 9.04 12.72
CA LEU A 304 3.73 9.52 11.35
C LEU A 304 4.07 8.45 10.31
N TYR A 305 5.20 7.74 10.49
CA TYR A 305 5.59 6.61 9.65
C TYR A 305 6.12 5.46 10.49
N SER A 306 5.53 4.28 10.32
CA SER A 306 5.98 3.07 11.00
C SER A 306 7.31 2.56 10.44
N HIS A 307 7.99 1.71 11.20
CA HIS A 307 9.23 1.06 10.74
C HIS A 307 9.04 0.33 9.40
N THR A 308 7.94 -0.41 9.23
CA THR A 308 7.64 -1.17 8.00
C THR A 308 7.45 -0.25 6.79
N GLN A 309 6.77 0.89 6.97
CA GLN A 309 6.56 1.90 5.93
C GLN A 309 7.89 2.53 5.50
N ILE A 310 8.74 2.89 6.47
CA ILE A 310 10.08 3.41 6.22
C ILE A 310 10.91 2.39 5.41
N GLN A 311 11.02 1.15 5.89
CA GLN A 311 11.79 0.10 5.19
C GLN A 311 11.30 -0.14 3.76
N ARG A 312 9.97 -0.13 3.53
CA ARG A 312 9.41 -0.27 2.18
C ARG A 312 9.84 0.87 1.28
N ARG A 313 9.83 2.11 1.79
CA ARG A 313 10.21 3.29 1.03
C ARG A 313 11.70 3.30 0.71
N VAL A 314 12.56 3.00 1.68
CA VAL A 314 14.01 2.90 1.50
C VAL A 314 14.35 1.89 0.39
N ARG A 315 13.71 0.72 0.36
CA ARG A 315 13.88 -0.27 -0.73
C ARG A 315 13.52 0.28 -2.12
N VAL A 316 12.46 1.09 -2.22
CA VAL A 316 12.06 1.70 -3.49
C VAL A 316 13.11 2.72 -3.96
N LEU A 317 13.61 3.56 -3.04
CA LEU A 317 14.67 4.52 -3.34
C LEU A 317 15.95 3.81 -3.78
N ALA A 318 16.39 2.80 -3.02
CA ALA A 318 17.60 2.04 -3.31
C ALA A 318 17.55 1.39 -4.70
N LYS A 319 16.42 0.80 -5.10
CA LYS A 319 16.25 0.24 -6.46
C LYS A 319 16.39 1.29 -7.56
N ARG A 320 15.79 2.47 -7.34
CA ARG A 320 15.86 3.58 -8.29
C ARG A 320 17.30 4.11 -8.42
N ILE A 321 17.94 4.39 -7.29
CA ILE A 321 19.35 4.81 -7.23
C ILE A 321 20.23 3.76 -7.91
N SER A 322 19.97 2.47 -7.66
CA SER A 322 20.80 1.41 -8.20
C SER A 322 20.77 1.31 -9.72
N ARG A 323 19.60 1.55 -10.30
CA ARG A 323 19.45 1.64 -11.76
C ARG A 323 20.14 2.88 -12.32
N ASP A 324 19.96 4.03 -11.67
CA ASP A 324 20.44 5.31 -12.17
C ASP A 324 21.98 5.43 -12.08
N TYR A 325 22.62 4.65 -11.19
CA TYR A 325 24.08 4.51 -11.04
C TYR A 325 24.64 3.16 -11.56
N ALA A 326 23.93 2.47 -12.46
CA ALA A 326 24.39 1.19 -13.00
C ALA A 326 25.80 1.29 -13.61
N GLY A 327 26.71 0.40 -13.20
CA GLY A 327 28.10 0.38 -13.65
C GLY A 327 29.01 1.45 -13.01
N LYS A 328 28.51 2.22 -12.04
CA LYS A 328 29.27 3.24 -11.31
C LYS A 328 29.56 2.80 -9.88
N LYS A 329 30.43 3.56 -9.21
CA LYS A 329 30.78 3.38 -7.79
C LYS A 329 30.64 4.72 -7.06
N PRO A 330 29.41 5.14 -6.71
CA PRO A 330 29.19 6.43 -6.09
C PRO A 330 29.68 6.48 -4.63
N VAL A 331 30.08 7.67 -4.19
CA VAL A 331 30.35 8.00 -2.79
C VAL A 331 29.05 8.47 -2.15
N LEU A 332 28.57 7.79 -1.11
CA LEU A 332 27.48 8.31 -0.29
C LEU A 332 28.04 9.22 0.79
N VAL A 333 27.54 10.44 0.86
CA VAL A 333 27.95 11.44 1.84
C VAL A 333 26.77 11.77 2.75
N GLY A 334 26.85 11.41 4.03
CA GLY A 334 25.80 11.67 5.02
C GLY A 334 26.13 12.85 5.93
N ILE A 335 25.13 13.67 6.27
CA ILE A 335 25.29 14.73 7.28
C ILE A 335 24.87 14.23 8.65
N LEU A 336 25.82 14.22 9.58
CA LEU A 336 25.61 13.74 10.94
C LEU A 336 24.80 14.74 11.77
N LYS A 337 23.99 14.25 12.72
CA LYS A 337 23.89 12.84 13.17
C LYS A 337 22.65 12.09 12.67
N GLY A 338 21.59 12.79 12.30
CA GLY A 338 20.28 12.16 12.11
C GLY A 338 20.18 11.26 10.89
N VAL A 339 21.02 11.45 9.87
CA VAL A 339 21.09 10.57 8.69
C VAL A 339 21.48 9.12 9.01
N THR A 340 22.08 8.84 10.17
CA THR A 340 22.71 7.55 10.50
C THR A 340 21.81 6.34 10.24
N CYS A 341 20.56 6.35 10.73
CA CYS A 341 19.60 5.26 10.51
C CYS A 341 19.25 5.11 9.02
N PHE A 342 18.91 6.20 8.35
CA PHE A 342 18.52 6.19 6.95
C PHE A 342 19.65 5.74 6.01
N MET A 343 20.86 6.26 6.21
CA MET A 343 22.05 5.88 5.45
C MET A 343 22.33 4.38 5.59
N SER A 344 22.24 3.85 6.81
CA SER A 344 22.50 2.44 7.11
C SER A 344 21.52 1.51 6.39
N ASP A 345 20.23 1.85 6.37
CA ASP A 345 19.23 1.01 5.70
C ASP A 345 19.28 1.18 4.18
N LEU A 346 19.58 2.39 3.69
CA LEU A 346 19.71 2.65 2.26
C LEU A 346 20.86 1.85 1.66
N MET A 347 22.05 1.89 2.28
CA MET A 347 23.24 1.20 1.76
C MET A 347 23.07 -0.31 1.68
N GLN A 348 22.36 -0.94 2.63
CA GLN A 348 22.08 -2.38 2.64
C GLN A 348 21.18 -2.84 1.49
N HIS A 349 20.43 -1.92 0.89
CA HIS A 349 19.52 -2.21 -0.22
C HIS A 349 20.05 -1.81 -1.60
N LEU A 350 21.21 -1.15 -1.68
CA LEU A 350 21.86 -0.84 -2.94
C LEU A 350 22.52 -2.07 -3.55
N SER A 351 22.33 -2.27 -4.87
CA SER A 351 22.88 -3.43 -5.59
C SER A 351 24.14 -3.09 -6.41
N LEU A 352 24.95 -2.16 -5.92
CA LEU A 352 26.17 -1.64 -6.58
C LEU A 352 27.28 -1.42 -5.55
N PRO A 353 28.55 -1.44 -5.97
CA PRO A 353 29.65 -1.06 -5.11
C PRO A 353 29.52 0.42 -4.71
N ILE A 354 29.77 0.72 -3.45
CA ILE A 354 29.70 2.08 -2.88
C ILE A 354 30.92 2.38 -2.00
N THR A 355 31.15 3.66 -1.73
CA THR A 355 31.96 4.13 -0.59
C THR A 355 31.12 5.06 0.28
N LEU A 356 31.53 5.22 1.54
CA LEU A 356 30.81 6.01 2.55
C LEU A 356 31.73 7.09 3.08
N ASP A 357 31.19 8.30 3.27
CA ASP A 357 31.84 9.38 4.01
C ASP A 357 30.78 10.18 4.79
N PHE A 358 31.21 10.93 5.80
CA PHE A 358 30.33 11.68 6.68
C PHE A 358 30.87 13.07 6.97
N MET A 359 29.98 14.06 6.90
CA MET A 359 30.24 15.42 7.36
C MET A 359 29.45 15.72 8.62
N ALA A 360 29.91 16.66 9.42
CA ALA A 360 29.16 17.21 10.55
C ALA A 360 29.15 18.74 10.48
N ILE A 361 28.04 19.33 10.89
CA ILE A 361 27.83 20.77 10.88
C ILE A 361 27.33 21.26 12.25
N SER A 362 27.59 22.52 12.58
CA SER A 362 27.07 23.19 13.76
C SER A 362 26.40 24.51 13.40
N TYR A 363 25.35 24.86 14.16
CA TYR A 363 24.65 26.14 14.08
C TYR A 363 25.10 27.06 15.22
N TYR A 364 25.43 28.32 14.93
CA TYR A 364 25.61 29.36 15.96
C TYR A 364 24.29 30.13 16.14
N THR A 365 23.78 30.18 17.38
CA THR A 365 22.40 30.61 17.68
C THR A 365 22.22 32.05 18.13
N SER A 366 23.24 32.92 18.14
CA SER A 366 23.06 34.28 18.66
C SER A 366 22.70 35.36 17.63
N ASP A 367 23.30 35.41 16.43
CA ASP A 367 23.14 36.60 15.55
C ASP A 367 23.17 36.35 14.02
N GLY A 368 22.80 35.14 13.58
CA GLY A 368 22.51 34.90 12.15
C GLY A 368 23.39 33.86 11.44
N GLN A 369 22.75 32.71 11.17
CA GLN A 369 22.86 31.88 9.95
C GLN A 369 24.23 31.46 9.40
N VAL A 370 25.31 31.41 10.20
CA VAL A 370 26.56 30.79 9.72
C VAL A 370 26.59 29.30 10.10
N VAL A 371 26.27 28.44 9.13
CA VAL A 371 26.51 26.99 9.22
C VAL A 371 28.00 26.75 9.11
N LYS A 372 28.61 26.07 10.10
CA LYS A 372 30.03 25.71 10.08
C LYS A 372 30.19 24.20 9.95
N ILE A 373 31.05 23.75 9.04
CA ILE A 373 31.48 22.35 8.96
C ILE A 373 32.46 22.08 10.12
N THR A 374 32.08 21.17 11.01
CA THR A 374 32.89 20.75 12.17
C THR A 374 33.67 19.47 11.90
N LYS A 375 33.16 18.63 11.00
CA LYS A 375 33.87 17.51 10.40
C LYS A 375 33.66 17.55 8.89
N ASP A 376 34.76 17.55 8.15
CA ASP A 376 34.76 17.45 6.68
C ASP A 376 34.99 16.01 6.21
N LEU A 377 34.95 15.79 4.90
CA LEU A 377 35.19 14.51 4.25
C LEU A 377 36.59 13.97 4.57
N ASP A 378 36.68 12.66 4.81
CA ASP A 378 37.95 11.97 5.05
C ASP A 378 38.68 11.65 3.73
N SER A 379 37.92 11.52 2.61
CA SER A 379 38.45 11.17 1.29
C SER A 379 38.11 12.20 0.20
N SER A 380 39.00 12.35 -0.79
CA SER A 380 38.74 13.26 -1.93
C SER A 380 37.61 12.74 -2.83
N ILE A 381 36.65 13.61 -3.14
CA ILE A 381 35.53 13.34 -4.05
C ILE A 381 35.73 13.87 -5.48
N THR A 382 36.91 14.41 -5.80
CA THR A 382 37.21 14.99 -7.11
C THR A 382 36.99 13.97 -8.23
N GLY A 383 36.17 14.31 -9.22
CA GLY A 383 35.85 13.43 -10.34
C GLY A 383 35.05 12.18 -9.98
N GLN A 384 34.53 12.07 -8.74
CA GLN A 384 33.68 10.96 -8.32
C GLN A 384 32.19 11.31 -8.46
N ASP A 385 31.36 10.28 -8.66
CA ASP A 385 29.91 10.40 -8.55
C ASP A 385 29.51 10.47 -7.07
N VAL A 386 28.87 11.55 -6.64
CA VAL A 386 28.50 11.77 -5.22
C VAL A 386 26.99 11.76 -5.06
N LEU A 387 26.52 10.98 -4.08
CA LEU A 387 25.14 10.97 -3.61
C LEU A 387 25.10 11.49 -2.17
N MET A 388 24.68 12.73 -1.98
CA MET A 388 24.43 13.28 -0.66
C MET A 388 23.15 12.66 -0.09
N VAL A 389 23.21 12.17 1.15
CA VAL A 389 22.08 11.57 1.86
C VAL A 389 21.75 12.42 3.08
N GLU A 390 20.48 12.79 3.22
CA GLU A 390 19.98 13.66 4.29
C GLU A 390 18.76 13.04 4.97
N ASP A 391 18.60 13.23 6.27
CA ASP A 391 17.41 12.79 7.01
C ASP A 391 16.18 13.65 6.69
N ILE A 392 16.31 14.97 6.76
CA ILE A 392 15.22 15.91 6.52
C ILE A 392 15.71 17.18 5.84
N VAL A 393 14.98 17.61 4.80
CA VAL A 393 15.19 18.92 4.20
C VAL A 393 14.03 19.84 4.55
N ASP A 394 14.35 20.88 5.33
CA ASP A 394 13.42 21.90 5.81
C ASP A 394 13.49 23.17 4.95
N THR A 395 14.16 24.22 5.44
CA THR A 395 14.30 25.49 4.70
C THR A 395 15.19 25.38 3.45
N GLY A 396 16.04 24.35 3.37
CA GLY A 396 17.05 24.17 2.32
C GLY A 396 18.34 24.96 2.53
N MET A 397 18.45 25.81 3.57
CA MET A 397 19.63 26.64 3.84
C MET A 397 20.90 25.80 4.09
N THR A 398 20.79 24.85 5.02
CA THR A 398 21.87 23.93 5.38
C THR A 398 22.34 23.12 4.18
N LEU A 399 21.39 22.53 3.46
CA LEU A 399 21.65 21.76 2.26
C LEU A 399 22.38 22.60 1.20
N ASN A 400 21.93 23.84 0.94
CA ASN A 400 22.59 24.74 -0.01
C ASN A 400 24.06 25.01 0.36
N TYR A 401 24.32 25.26 1.65
CA TYR A 401 25.67 25.53 2.14
C TYR A 401 26.60 24.32 1.91
N VAL A 402 26.14 23.12 2.29
CA VAL A 402 26.91 21.88 2.11
C VAL A 402 27.11 21.57 0.62
N LEU A 403 26.09 21.75 -0.22
CA LEU A 403 26.21 21.52 -1.66
C LEU A 403 27.23 22.45 -2.32
N LYS A 404 27.29 23.73 -1.93
CA LYS A 404 28.32 24.66 -2.41
C LYS A 404 29.71 24.18 -2.01
N HIS A 405 29.87 23.71 -0.77
CA HIS A 405 31.12 23.15 -0.27
C HIS A 405 31.55 21.91 -1.05
N LEU A 406 30.65 20.94 -1.25
CA LEU A 406 30.91 19.72 -2.01
C LEU A 406 31.20 20.01 -3.49
N SER A 407 30.46 20.95 -4.11
CA SER A 407 30.66 21.33 -5.51
C SER A 407 32.03 21.96 -5.76
N ALA A 408 32.59 22.69 -4.78
CA ALA A 408 33.93 23.27 -4.88
C ALA A 408 35.03 22.19 -5.01
N HIS A 409 34.77 20.97 -4.55
CA HIS A 409 35.66 19.81 -4.68
C HIS A 409 35.56 19.12 -6.06
N LYS A 410 34.75 19.66 -6.99
CA LYS A 410 34.63 19.22 -8.39
C LYS A 410 34.34 17.71 -8.55
N PRO A 411 33.25 17.19 -7.96
CA PRO A 411 32.80 15.84 -8.25
C PRO A 411 32.35 15.70 -9.72
N ALA A 412 32.33 14.48 -10.25
CA ALA A 412 31.79 14.20 -11.59
C ALA A 412 30.27 14.37 -11.66
N SER A 413 29.57 14.04 -10.58
CA SER A 413 28.17 14.37 -10.38
C SER A 413 27.87 14.57 -8.90
N LEU A 414 26.86 15.38 -8.59
CA LEU A 414 26.36 15.60 -7.24
C LEU A 414 24.84 15.52 -7.27
N ARG A 415 24.27 14.51 -6.59
CA ARG A 415 22.82 14.30 -6.46
C ARG A 415 22.41 14.17 -5.00
N ILE A 416 21.13 14.32 -4.73
CA ILE A 416 20.58 14.41 -3.37
C ILE A 416 19.50 13.36 -3.16
N CYS A 417 19.65 12.59 -2.09
CA CYS A 417 18.63 11.72 -1.55
C CYS A 417 18.25 12.19 -0.15
N THR A 418 16.97 12.47 0.08
CA THR A 418 16.48 12.78 1.43
C THR A 418 15.35 11.85 1.85
N LEU A 419 15.30 11.51 3.13
CA LEU A 419 14.19 10.73 3.68
C LEU A 419 12.93 11.59 3.80
N LEU A 420 13.01 12.83 4.30
CA LEU A 420 11.85 13.71 4.52
C LEU A 420 12.03 15.07 3.82
N ASP A 421 10.98 15.54 3.15
CA ASP A 421 10.92 16.86 2.51
C ASP A 421 9.76 17.69 3.07
N LYS A 422 10.08 18.79 3.78
CA LYS A 422 9.11 19.79 4.25
C LYS A 422 8.95 20.91 3.23
N ARG A 423 8.31 20.58 2.11
CA ARG A 423 8.20 21.50 0.97
C ARG A 423 7.54 22.84 1.30
N ALA A 424 6.62 22.87 2.26
CA ALA A 424 5.95 24.09 2.71
C ALA A 424 6.89 25.13 3.36
N ARG A 425 8.05 24.72 3.88
CA ARG A 425 9.02 25.62 4.55
C ARG A 425 10.20 26.05 3.68
N ARG A 426 10.16 25.71 2.40
CA ARG A 426 11.24 25.92 1.44
C ARG A 426 11.56 27.42 1.28
N LEU A 427 12.77 27.82 1.65
CA LEU A 427 13.30 29.16 1.37
C LEU A 427 14.23 29.16 0.16
N ILE A 428 14.96 28.05 -0.04
CA ILE A 428 15.85 27.84 -1.18
C ILE A 428 15.39 26.60 -1.93
N ASP A 429 14.97 26.78 -3.18
CA ASP A 429 14.60 25.67 -4.04
C ASP A 429 15.85 24.97 -4.57
N ILE A 430 16.07 23.74 -4.08
CA ILE A 430 17.21 22.89 -4.45
C ILE A 430 16.62 21.63 -5.06
N PRO A 431 17.05 21.22 -6.26
CA PRO A 431 16.52 20.01 -6.88
C PRO A 431 16.89 18.78 -6.07
N LEU A 432 15.87 18.08 -5.55
CA LEU A 432 16.03 16.81 -4.83
C LEU A 432 15.79 15.64 -5.79
N ASP A 433 16.80 14.80 -6.02
CA ASP A 433 16.71 13.70 -6.99
C ASP A 433 15.87 12.52 -6.48
N TYR A 434 16.00 12.21 -5.18
CA TYR A 434 15.37 11.07 -4.54
C TYR A 434 14.74 11.46 -3.19
N VAL A 435 13.43 11.66 -3.18
CA VAL A 435 12.68 12.00 -1.95
C VAL A 435 11.98 10.76 -1.40
N GLY A 436 12.14 10.50 -0.10
CA GLY A 436 11.40 9.50 0.66
C GLY A 436 9.94 9.91 0.83
N PHE A 437 9.67 10.81 1.76
CA PHE A 437 8.32 11.26 2.08
C PHE A 437 8.26 12.77 2.01
N GLU A 438 7.20 13.30 1.39
CA GLU A 438 6.84 14.72 1.52
C GLU A 438 5.92 14.85 2.73
N ILE A 439 6.25 15.75 3.66
CA ILE A 439 5.53 15.91 4.93
C ILE A 439 5.06 17.35 5.14
N SER A 440 3.99 17.49 5.92
CA SER A 440 3.51 18.76 6.46
C SER A 440 4.54 19.40 7.39
N ASP A 441 4.30 20.67 7.74
CA ASP A 441 5.11 21.34 8.74
C ASP A 441 4.79 20.86 10.17
N GLU A 442 5.25 19.65 10.48
CA GLU A 442 5.11 19.03 11.79
C GLU A 442 6.50 18.75 12.38
N PHE A 443 6.66 18.90 13.69
CA PHE A 443 7.93 18.56 14.33
C PHE A 443 8.05 17.05 14.51
N VAL A 444 9.03 16.45 13.85
CA VAL A 444 9.18 14.99 13.76
C VAL A 444 10.45 14.50 14.45
N VAL A 445 10.36 13.35 15.11
CA VAL A 445 11.46 12.69 15.82
C VAL A 445 11.45 11.19 15.54
N GLY A 446 12.56 10.51 15.86
CA GLY A 446 12.70 9.07 15.63
C GLY A 446 13.36 8.73 14.30
N TYR A 447 13.80 7.48 14.18
CA TYR A 447 14.55 6.97 13.04
C TYR A 447 15.78 7.85 12.70
N GLY A 448 16.55 8.20 13.73
CA GLY A 448 17.72 9.07 13.65
C GLY A 448 17.42 10.55 13.94
N LEU A 449 16.20 11.03 13.71
CA LEU A 449 15.77 12.41 14.03
C LEU A 449 15.64 12.59 15.54
N ASP A 450 15.91 13.80 16.04
CA ASP A 450 15.93 14.09 17.47
C ASP A 450 15.16 15.34 17.89
N TYR A 451 14.87 15.37 19.18
CA TYR A 451 14.60 16.59 19.92
C TYR A 451 15.54 16.64 21.12
N ARG A 452 16.37 17.69 21.22
CA ARG A 452 17.35 17.88 22.31
C ARG A 452 18.28 16.68 22.53
N GLY A 453 18.63 15.96 21.46
CA GLY A 453 19.49 14.78 21.51
C GLY A 453 18.76 13.46 21.79
N GLU A 454 17.48 13.49 22.14
CA GLU A 454 16.66 12.30 22.48
C GLU A 454 15.88 11.76 21.26
N TYR A 455 15.21 10.62 21.43
CA TYR A 455 14.29 9.98 20.46
C TYR A 455 14.90 9.35 19.21
N ARG A 456 16.19 9.57 18.91
CA ARG A 456 16.85 9.01 17.70
C ARG A 456 16.71 7.49 17.54
N ASN A 457 16.65 6.77 18.66
CA ASN A 457 16.59 5.31 18.72
C ASN A 457 15.21 4.72 18.38
N LEU A 458 14.17 5.54 18.27
CA LEU A 458 12.85 5.04 17.89
C LEU A 458 12.90 4.47 16.47
N SER A 459 12.29 3.29 16.27
CA SER A 459 12.29 2.59 14.98
C SER A 459 11.33 3.19 13.95
N PHE A 460 10.52 4.16 14.37
CA PHE A 460 9.49 4.86 13.61
C PHE A 460 9.74 6.36 13.62
N ILE A 461 9.07 7.10 12.74
CA ILE A 461 9.03 8.57 12.75
C ILE A 461 7.73 8.99 13.40
N GLY A 462 7.79 9.78 14.46
CA GLY A 462 6.64 10.28 15.21
C GLY A 462 6.59 11.80 15.25
N ILE A 463 5.41 12.34 15.51
CA ILE A 463 5.20 13.78 15.75
C ILE A 463 5.36 14.05 17.24
N LEU A 464 6.18 15.04 17.57
CA LEU A 464 6.40 15.46 18.96
C LEU A 464 5.16 16.24 19.46
N HIS A 465 4.79 16.02 20.71
CA HIS A 465 3.65 16.67 21.34
C HIS A 465 3.84 18.20 21.41
N PRO A 466 2.89 19.02 20.94
CA PRO A 466 3.05 20.48 20.85
C PRO A 466 3.43 21.15 22.18
N GLU A 467 2.90 20.66 23.30
CA GLU A 467 3.20 21.21 24.63
C GLU A 467 4.69 21.17 25.01
N LEU A 468 5.46 20.20 24.48
CA LEU A 468 6.90 20.13 24.74
C LEU A 468 7.70 21.17 23.95
N ILE A 469 7.14 21.62 22.82
CA ILE A 469 7.72 22.67 21.97
C ILE A 469 7.38 24.03 22.59
N GLU A 470 6.11 24.26 22.95
CA GLU A 470 5.65 25.54 23.53
C GLU A 470 6.27 25.85 24.89
N LYS A 471 6.50 24.83 25.74
CA LYS A 471 7.20 25.03 27.02
C LYS A 471 8.61 25.56 26.83
N ASP A 472 9.25 25.23 25.71
CA ASP A 472 10.63 25.64 25.43
C ASP A 472 10.70 27.07 24.90
N GLU A 473 9.81 27.44 23.97
CA GLU A 473 9.71 28.81 23.47
C GLU A 473 9.43 29.80 24.61
N ARG A 474 8.63 29.41 25.61
CA ARG A 474 8.38 30.24 26.81
C ARG A 474 9.58 30.37 27.74
N VAL A 475 10.42 29.34 27.86
CA VAL A 475 11.63 29.37 28.70
C VAL A 475 12.70 30.25 28.05
N HIS A 476 12.85 30.18 26.72
CA HIS A 476 13.79 31.03 25.97
C HIS A 476 13.36 32.50 25.85
N HIS A 477 12.08 32.83 26.08
CA HIS A 477 11.60 34.21 26.19
C HIS A 477 11.67 34.79 27.61
N LEU A 478 11.98 33.97 28.62
CA LEU A 478 12.10 34.36 30.03
C LEU A 478 13.54 34.29 30.57
N SER A 479 14.50 33.94 29.73
CA SER A 479 15.95 33.95 30.01
C SER A 479 16.67 34.89 29.06
#